data_AF-B8HSW8-F1
#
_entry.id   AF-B8HSW8-F1
#
_cell.length_a   1.000
_cell.length_b   1.000
_cell.length_c   1.000
_cell.angle_alpha   90.00
_cell.angle_beta   90.00
_cell.angle_gamma   90.00
#
_symmetry.space_group_name_H-M   'P 1'
#
loop_
_entity.id
_entity.type
_entity.pdbx_description
1 polymer ?
#
loop_
_entity_poly.entity_id
_entity_poly.type
_entity_poly.pdbx_seq_one_letter_code
_entity_poly.pdbx_strand_id
1 'polypeptide(L)'
;MNFSRTPARVSLLKAPRGFTLVELMVAAATAGIIIAALGFGLVTLMGIDRRSQVDASRQMDIGRAISFISNDIRESEFIGLADSGYTVSGTCPGTTVLYLRNDRDATNANGVYYFRDISSCGSSVWVKPGLIMRTSRTTPIGAPPQNITALMGSEIMDALQTPFPSDQYSSLTDFQSSFCPAGSGTFTGTGGFYACIMNARTVKIYLSSRGVNNNVIEQSVTVSARGR
;
A
#
# COMPACT_ATOMS: atom_id res chain seq x y z
N MET A 1 -59.17 -36.05 -60.79
CA MET A 1 -58.62 -35.91 -59.43
C MET A 1 -58.24 -34.44 -59.24
N ASN A 2 -58.84 -33.79 -58.24
CA ASN A 2 -58.90 -32.34 -58.05
C ASN A 2 -57.59 -31.76 -57.51
N PHE A 3 -57.12 -30.68 -58.14
CA PHE A 3 -56.04 -29.83 -57.64
C PHE A 3 -56.57 -28.93 -56.52
N SER A 4 -56.12 -29.18 -55.28
CA SER A 4 -56.32 -28.28 -54.14
C SER A 4 -55.23 -27.20 -54.18
N ARG A 5 -55.62 -25.95 -54.46
CA ARG A 5 -54.75 -24.77 -54.40
C ARG A 5 -54.90 -24.11 -53.03
N THR A 6 -53.82 -24.11 -52.25
CA THR A 6 -53.67 -23.32 -51.02
C THR A 6 -53.51 -21.83 -51.35
N PRO A 7 -54.24 -20.91 -50.71
CA PRO A 7 -54.05 -19.48 -50.93
C PRO A 7 -52.82 -18.95 -50.18
N ALA A 8 -51.98 -18.19 -50.89
CA ALA A 8 -50.87 -17.43 -50.32
C ALA A 8 -51.42 -16.29 -49.43
N ARG A 9 -50.95 -16.22 -48.18
CA ARG A 9 -51.17 -15.07 -47.30
C ARG A 9 -50.38 -13.87 -47.83
N VAL A 10 -51.08 -12.88 -48.34
CA VAL A 10 -50.52 -11.56 -48.65
C VAL A 10 -50.27 -10.83 -47.33
N SER A 11 -49.00 -10.70 -46.97
CA SER A 11 -48.54 -9.84 -45.88
C SER A 11 -48.76 -8.38 -46.27
N LEU A 12 -49.76 -7.76 -45.66
CA LEU A 12 -50.15 -6.36 -45.87
C LEU A 12 -49.04 -5.44 -45.34
N LEU A 13 -48.13 -5.01 -46.21
CA LEU A 13 -47.13 -3.99 -45.90
C LEU A 13 -47.85 -2.64 -45.70
N LYS A 14 -47.99 -2.26 -44.44
CA LYS A 14 -48.59 -0.99 -44.01
C LYS A 14 -47.73 0.17 -44.54
N ALA A 15 -48.34 1.08 -45.29
CA ALA A 15 -47.65 2.25 -45.83
C ALA A 15 -47.02 3.10 -44.70
N PRO A 16 -45.76 3.56 -44.86
CA PRO A 16 -45.08 4.36 -43.85
C PRO A 16 -45.82 5.70 -43.68
N ARG A 17 -46.44 5.90 -42.52
CA ARG A 17 -46.95 7.22 -42.13
C ARG A 17 -45.75 8.10 -41.79
N GLY A 18 -45.67 9.27 -42.43
CA GLY A 18 -44.62 10.25 -42.15
C GLY A 18 -44.69 10.72 -40.70
N PHE A 19 -43.52 10.89 -40.06
CA PHE A 19 -43.42 11.40 -38.70
C PHE A 19 -43.95 12.83 -38.61
N THR A 20 -44.74 13.11 -37.58
CA THR A 20 -45.14 14.48 -37.28
C THR A 20 -43.99 15.21 -36.59
N LEU A 21 -43.87 16.53 -36.79
CA LEU A 21 -42.79 17.34 -36.22
C LEU A 21 -42.72 17.23 -34.68
N VAL A 22 -43.89 17.17 -34.03
CA VAL A 22 -44.00 17.03 -32.57
C VAL A 22 -43.45 15.69 -32.08
N GLU A 23 -43.68 14.61 -32.82
CA GLU A 23 -43.23 13.26 -32.47
C GLU A 23 -41.70 13.13 -32.56
N LEU A 24 -41.09 13.82 -33.54
CA LEU A 24 -39.63 13.92 -33.64
C LEU A 24 -39.04 14.73 -32.47
N MET A 25 -39.72 15.80 -32.04
CA MET A 25 -39.26 16.62 -30.91
C MET A 25 -39.31 15.84 -29.59
N VAL A 26 -40.40 15.09 -29.34
CA VAL A 26 -40.53 14.24 -28.14
C VAL A 26 -39.51 13.10 -28.17
N ALA A 27 -39.28 12.48 -29.34
CA ALA A 27 -38.27 11.45 -29.50
C ALA A 27 -36.85 12.00 -29.21
N ALA A 28 -36.51 13.19 -29.70
CA ALA A 28 -35.23 13.83 -29.43
C ALA A 28 -35.07 14.20 -27.94
N ALA A 29 -36.12 14.72 -27.31
CA ALA A 29 -36.10 15.08 -25.88
C ALA A 29 -35.91 13.83 -24.99
N THR A 30 -36.65 12.76 -25.26
CA THR A 30 -36.52 11.50 -24.49
C THR A 30 -35.18 10.82 -24.71
N ALA A 31 -34.67 10.80 -25.95
CA ALA A 31 -33.33 10.30 -26.25
C ALA A 31 -32.25 11.10 -25.51
N GLY A 32 -32.37 12.44 -25.46
CA GLY A 32 -31.45 13.30 -24.71
C GLY A 32 -31.39 12.96 -23.22
N ILE A 33 -32.55 12.73 -22.60
CA ILE A 33 -32.63 12.32 -21.18
C ILE A 33 -31.95 10.97 -20.95
N ILE A 34 -32.20 9.99 -21.83
CA ILE A 34 -31.60 8.65 -21.72
C ILE A 34 -30.07 8.72 -21.87
N ILE A 35 -29.57 9.47 -22.86
CA ILE A 35 -28.13 9.64 -23.08
C ILE A 35 -27.47 10.32 -21.87
N ALA A 36 -28.12 11.36 -21.31
CA ALA A 36 -27.61 12.03 -20.12
C ALA A 36 -27.53 11.08 -18.91
N ALA A 37 -28.57 10.27 -18.69
CA ALA A 37 -28.59 9.28 -17.61
C ALA A 37 -27.49 8.21 -17.78
N LEU A 38 -27.30 7.68 -19.00
CA LEU A 38 -26.26 6.71 -19.31
C LEU A 38 -24.85 7.32 -19.17
N GLY A 39 -24.67 8.56 -19.62
CA GLY A 39 -23.40 9.27 -19.51
C GLY A 39 -22.97 9.46 -18.06
N PHE A 40 -23.91 9.84 -17.18
CA PHE A 40 -23.64 9.93 -15.74
C PHE A 40 -23.26 8.57 -15.15
N GLY A 41 -24.01 7.50 -15.50
CA GLY A 41 -23.71 6.14 -15.05
C GLY A 41 -22.29 5.69 -15.41
N LEU A 42 -21.84 5.92 -16.64
CA LEU A 42 -20.50 5.54 -17.08
C LEU A 42 -19.39 6.25 -16.29
N VAL A 43 -19.53 7.56 -16.04
CA VAL A 43 -18.55 8.33 -15.25
C VAL A 43 -18.45 7.81 -13.82
N THR A 44 -19.58 7.43 -13.21
CA THR A 44 -19.56 6.85 -11.86
C THR A 44 -18.85 5.50 -11.80
N LEU A 45 -19.05 4.63 -12.80
CA LEU A 45 -18.38 3.33 -12.89
C LEU A 45 -16.87 3.48 -13.07
N MET A 46 -16.42 4.33 -14.01
CA MET A 46 -15.00 4.62 -14.20
C MET A 46 -14.33 5.16 -12.93
N GLY A 47 -15.07 5.94 -12.13
CA GLY A 47 -14.61 6.43 -10.84
C GLY A 47 -14.35 5.32 -9.83
N ILE A 48 -15.18 4.26 -9.81
CA ILE A 48 -15.02 3.11 -8.91
C ILE A 48 -13.80 2.27 -9.33
N ASP A 49 -13.67 1.97 -10.62
CA ASP A 49 -12.58 1.15 -11.15
C ASP A 49 -11.21 1.75 -10.83
N ARG A 50 -11.06 3.07 -11.02
CA ARG A 50 -9.80 3.76 -10.72
C ARG A 50 -9.42 3.66 -9.24
N ARG A 51 -10.39 3.71 -8.33
CA ARG A 51 -10.13 3.62 -6.89
C ARG A 51 -9.70 2.20 -6.51
N SER A 52 -10.42 1.21 -7.00
CA SER A 52 -10.09 -0.20 -6.80
C SER A 52 -8.70 -0.53 -7.35
N GLN A 53 -8.31 0.06 -8.48
CA GLN A 53 -7.00 -0.15 -9.07
C GLN A 53 -5.88 0.45 -8.21
N VAL A 54 -6.07 1.64 -7.64
CA VAL A 54 -5.09 2.27 -6.74
C VAL A 54 -4.91 1.44 -5.47
N ASP A 55 -6.00 1.01 -4.83
CA ASP A 55 -5.92 0.19 -3.61
C ASP A 55 -5.24 -1.17 -3.88
N ALA A 56 -5.55 -1.81 -5.01
CA ALA A 56 -4.89 -3.05 -5.42
C ALA A 56 -3.38 -2.85 -5.66
N SER A 57 -2.98 -1.74 -6.30
CA SER A 57 -1.56 -1.38 -6.45
C SER A 57 -0.89 -1.20 -5.09
N ARG A 58 -1.54 -0.50 -4.14
CA ARG A 58 -1.00 -0.28 -2.80
C ARG A 58 -0.82 -1.57 -2.01
N GLN A 59 -1.78 -2.49 -2.09
CA GLN A 59 -1.63 -3.82 -1.47
C GLN A 59 -0.45 -4.59 -2.06
N MET A 60 -0.25 -4.51 -3.38
CA MET A 60 0.89 -5.13 -4.04
C MET A 60 2.23 -4.52 -3.57
N ASP A 61 2.29 -3.19 -3.44
CA ASP A 61 3.49 -2.49 -2.98
C ASP A 61 3.84 -2.86 -1.52
N ILE A 62 2.85 -2.91 -0.63
CA ILE A 62 3.04 -3.41 0.75
C ILE A 62 3.55 -4.84 0.74
N GLY A 63 2.92 -5.73 -0.04
CA GLY A 63 3.32 -7.13 -0.12
C GLY A 63 4.76 -7.30 -0.61
N ARG A 64 5.19 -6.49 -1.59
CA ARG A 64 6.57 -6.45 -2.07
C ARG A 64 7.53 -5.94 -1.01
N ALA A 65 7.20 -4.83 -0.33
CA ALA A 65 8.00 -4.27 0.74
C ALA A 65 8.19 -5.26 1.89
N ILE A 66 7.11 -5.90 2.34
CA ILE A 66 7.16 -6.95 3.38
C ILE A 66 8.01 -8.12 2.93
N SER A 67 7.84 -8.60 1.69
CA SER A 67 8.62 -9.72 1.17
C SER A 67 10.11 -9.38 1.13
N PHE A 68 10.46 -8.16 0.72
CA PHE A 68 11.83 -7.66 0.68
C PHE A 68 12.45 -7.59 2.09
N ILE A 69 11.77 -6.97 3.05
CA ILE A 69 12.24 -6.88 4.45
C ILE A 69 12.35 -8.28 5.07
N SER A 70 11.36 -9.15 4.81
CA SER A 70 11.35 -10.53 5.30
C SER A 70 12.50 -11.35 4.75
N ASN A 71 12.87 -11.15 3.49
CA ASN A 71 14.02 -11.82 2.90
C ASN A 71 15.33 -11.36 3.56
N ASP A 72 15.50 -10.06 3.76
CA ASP A 72 16.68 -9.50 4.44
C ASP A 72 16.78 -10.02 5.88
N ILE A 73 15.66 -10.13 6.59
CA ILE A 73 15.60 -10.75 7.92
C ILE A 73 16.01 -12.22 7.87
N ARG A 74 15.49 -13.00 6.92
CA ARG A 74 15.86 -14.42 6.79
C ARG A 74 17.34 -14.61 6.49
N GLU A 75 17.96 -13.69 5.75
CA GLU A 75 19.38 -13.71 5.44
C GLU A 75 20.26 -13.18 6.58
N SER A 76 19.70 -12.40 7.51
CA SER A 76 20.40 -11.92 8.69
C SER A 76 20.68 -13.03 9.71
N GLU A 77 21.74 -12.85 10.49
CA GLU A 77 22.10 -13.72 11.61
C GLU A 77 21.60 -13.16 12.94
N PHE A 78 21.52 -11.83 13.04
CA PHE A 78 21.09 -11.12 14.24
C PHE A 78 20.12 -10.00 13.89
N ILE A 79 19.05 -9.92 14.69
CA ILE A 79 18.04 -8.87 14.66
C ILE A 79 18.14 -8.07 15.95
N GLY A 80 18.21 -6.76 15.83
CA GLY A 80 18.29 -5.86 16.98
C GLY A 80 17.50 -4.58 16.80
N LEU A 81 17.41 -3.84 17.90
CA LEU A 81 16.94 -2.46 17.89
C LEU A 81 18.05 -1.59 17.30
N ALA A 82 17.69 -0.69 16.40
CA ALA A 82 18.63 0.30 15.88
C ALA A 82 18.89 1.46 16.88
N ASP A 83 18.12 1.51 17.98
CA ASP A 83 17.96 2.67 18.86
C ASP A 83 19.15 2.99 19.77
N SER A 84 20.11 2.08 19.97
CA SER A 84 21.27 2.40 20.84
C SER A 84 22.40 3.15 20.12
N GLY A 85 22.20 3.55 18.84
CA GLY A 85 22.86 4.75 18.34
C GLY A 85 22.99 4.93 16.83
N TYR A 86 22.20 4.24 16.01
CA TYR A 86 22.06 4.69 14.63
C TYR A 86 21.10 5.87 14.60
N THR A 87 21.64 7.05 14.30
CA THR A 87 20.89 8.29 14.13
C THR A 87 20.81 8.62 12.66
N VAL A 88 19.61 8.88 12.15
CA VAL A 88 19.42 9.32 10.77
C VAL A 88 19.31 10.84 10.75
N SER A 89 20.36 11.51 10.31
CA SER A 89 20.45 12.97 10.24
C SER A 89 20.25 13.49 8.82
N GLY A 90 19.74 14.72 8.70
CA GLY A 90 19.54 15.40 7.42
C GLY A 90 18.38 16.39 7.48
N THR A 91 18.04 16.96 6.32
CA THR A 91 16.91 17.89 6.14
C THR A 91 15.57 17.27 6.57
N CYS A 92 15.46 15.95 6.51
CA CYS A 92 14.32 15.17 6.97
C CYS A 92 14.82 13.96 7.76
N PRO A 93 14.91 14.05 9.09
CA PRO A 93 15.45 13.00 9.92
C PRO A 93 14.54 11.76 9.88
N GLY A 94 15.15 10.60 10.13
CA GLY A 94 14.47 9.32 10.18
C GLY A 94 14.45 8.74 11.60
N THR A 95 13.41 7.99 11.92
CA THR A 95 13.36 7.15 13.13
C THR A 95 13.77 5.75 12.75
N THR A 96 14.83 5.23 13.36
CA THR A 96 15.29 3.87 13.08
C THR A 96 14.33 2.86 13.72
N VAL A 97 14.09 1.75 13.01
CA VAL A 97 13.09 0.75 13.42
C VAL A 97 13.72 -0.63 13.54
N LEU A 98 14.56 -1.02 12.58
CA LEU A 98 15.12 -2.37 12.54
C LEU A 98 16.60 -2.33 12.18
N TYR A 99 17.39 -3.09 12.92
CA TYR A 99 18.79 -3.35 12.63
C TYR A 99 18.98 -4.84 12.34
N LEU A 100 19.58 -5.12 11.18
CA LEU A 100 19.93 -6.46 10.73
C LEU A 100 21.43 -6.57 10.56
N ARG A 101 22.02 -7.63 11.11
CA ARG A 101 23.43 -7.96 10.93
C ARG A 101 23.58 -9.31 10.25
N ASN A 102 24.46 -9.35 9.25
CA ASN A 102 24.82 -10.56 8.53
C ASN A 102 26.34 -10.74 8.62
N ASP A 103 26.79 -11.74 9.40
CA ASP A 103 28.21 -12.01 9.65
C ASP A 103 28.82 -12.98 8.60
N ARG A 104 28.12 -13.25 7.48
CA ARG A 104 28.58 -14.20 6.45
C ARG A 104 29.65 -13.65 5.51
N ASP A 105 29.73 -12.34 5.34
CA ASP A 105 30.71 -11.69 4.45
C ASP A 105 31.68 -10.83 5.25
N ALA A 106 32.98 -10.90 4.93
CA ALA A 106 34.04 -10.12 5.59
C ALA A 106 33.84 -8.59 5.51
N THR A 107 32.91 -8.14 4.66
CA THR A 107 32.47 -6.74 4.55
C THR A 107 31.30 -6.37 5.48
N ASN A 108 30.66 -7.31 6.18
CA ASN A 108 29.64 -7.09 7.22
C ASN A 108 28.64 -5.96 6.87
N ALA A 109 27.86 -6.13 5.80
CA ALA A 109 26.86 -5.15 5.42
C ALA A 109 25.67 -5.23 6.40
N ASN A 110 25.63 -4.30 7.36
CA ASN A 110 24.51 -4.16 8.27
C ASN A 110 23.37 -3.42 7.57
N GLY A 111 22.18 -4.02 7.59
CA GLY A 111 20.95 -3.42 7.07
C GLY A 111 20.27 -2.61 8.16
N VAL A 112 20.10 -1.31 7.96
CA VAL A 112 19.33 -0.44 8.86
C VAL A 112 18.08 0.04 8.15
N TYR A 113 16.93 -0.30 8.72
CA TYR A 113 15.64 0.19 8.27
C TYR A 113 15.17 1.31 9.17
N TYR A 114 14.66 2.36 8.54
CA TYR A 114 14.15 3.53 9.25
C TYR A 114 12.95 4.12 8.54
N PHE A 115 12.05 4.66 9.33
CA PHE A 115 10.92 5.44 8.88
C PHE A 115 11.36 6.88 8.69
N ARG A 116 10.91 7.51 7.61
CA ARG A 116 11.10 8.94 7.37
C ARG A 116 9.76 9.60 7.14
N ASP A 117 9.46 10.60 7.96
CA ASP A 117 8.33 11.48 7.70
C ASP A 117 8.75 12.50 6.64
N ILE A 118 8.10 12.44 5.48
CA ILE A 118 8.33 13.35 4.36
C ILE A 118 7.25 14.43 4.24
N SER A 119 6.33 14.54 5.21
CA SER A 119 5.26 15.53 5.21
C SER A 119 5.79 16.97 5.18
N SER A 120 6.87 17.23 5.92
CA SER A 120 7.56 18.53 6.04
C SER A 120 8.68 18.73 5.02
N CYS A 121 9.00 17.72 4.20
CA CYS A 121 10.03 17.81 3.17
C CYS A 121 9.49 18.50 1.91
N GLY A 122 10.14 19.60 1.49
CA GLY A 122 9.60 20.54 0.49
C GLY A 122 9.62 20.09 -0.98
N SER A 123 10.23 18.96 -1.35
CA SER A 123 10.43 18.59 -2.77
C SER A 123 10.37 17.08 -3.08
N SER A 124 9.68 16.28 -2.26
CA SER A 124 9.60 14.84 -2.51
C SER A 124 8.66 14.51 -3.67
N VAL A 125 9.13 13.70 -4.63
CA VAL A 125 8.30 13.05 -5.66
C VAL A 125 7.45 11.92 -5.10
N TRP A 126 7.76 11.47 -3.88
CA TRP A 126 7.09 10.37 -3.20
C TRP A 126 5.82 10.81 -2.48
N VAL A 127 4.88 9.87 -2.33
CA VAL A 127 3.60 10.13 -1.69
C VAL A 127 3.77 10.24 -0.18
N LYS A 128 3.39 11.41 0.35
CA LYS A 128 3.32 11.73 1.79
C LYS A 128 2.29 10.84 2.52
N PRO A 129 2.41 10.62 3.84
CA PRO A 129 3.35 11.26 4.76
C PRO A 129 4.63 10.46 5.04
N GLY A 130 4.63 9.13 4.92
CA GLY A 130 5.74 8.31 5.38
C GLY A 130 6.46 7.50 4.29
N LEU A 131 7.75 7.28 4.49
CA LEU A 131 8.64 6.52 3.59
C LEU A 131 9.48 5.52 4.39
N ILE A 132 9.56 4.27 3.93
CA ILE A 132 10.51 3.28 4.44
C ILE A 132 11.81 3.39 3.66
N MET A 133 12.89 3.49 4.40
CA MET A 133 14.23 3.54 3.86
C MET A 133 15.04 2.37 4.41
N ARG A 134 15.93 1.84 3.58
CA ARG A 134 16.98 0.91 3.99
C ARG A 134 18.32 1.48 3.61
N THR A 135 19.26 1.49 4.54
CA THR A 135 20.67 1.71 4.21
C THR A 135 21.46 0.46 4.55
N SER A 136 22.50 0.19 3.78
CA SER A 136 23.47 -0.87 4.06
C SER A 136 24.80 -0.21 4.36
N ARG A 137 25.41 -0.54 5.50
CA ARG A 137 26.73 -0.02 5.84
C ARG A 137 27.64 -1.11 6.34
N THR A 138 28.86 -1.11 5.80
CA THR A 138 29.96 -1.91 6.32
C THR A 138 30.48 -1.22 7.58
N THR A 139 30.15 -1.75 8.75
CA THR A 139 30.72 -1.26 10.01
C THR A 139 31.56 -2.37 10.64
N PRO A 140 32.81 -2.09 11.06
CA PRO A 140 33.58 -3.06 11.83
C PRO A 140 32.79 -3.56 13.03
N ILE A 141 32.93 -4.85 13.36
CA ILE A 141 32.30 -5.45 14.53
C ILE A 141 32.74 -4.67 15.77
N GLY A 142 31.78 -4.13 16.54
CA GLY A 142 32.05 -3.34 17.75
C GLY A 142 32.35 -1.86 17.53
N ALA A 143 32.28 -1.35 16.30
CA ALA A 143 32.36 0.09 16.06
C ALA A 143 31.16 0.81 16.72
N PRO A 144 31.37 2.04 17.27
CA PRO A 144 30.30 2.78 17.88
C PRO A 144 29.18 3.05 16.85
N PRO A 145 27.94 3.22 17.34
CA PRO A 145 26.81 3.50 16.49
C PRO A 145 27.06 4.74 15.60
N GLN A 146 26.63 4.67 14.34
CA GLN A 146 27.04 5.63 13.33
C GLN A 146 25.89 6.58 12.94
N ASN A 147 26.24 7.84 12.67
CA ASN A 147 25.35 8.75 11.94
C ASN A 147 25.14 8.22 10.51
N ILE A 148 23.89 7.98 10.14
CA ILE A 148 23.44 7.71 8.77
C ILE A 148 22.92 9.03 8.22
N THR A 149 23.40 9.47 7.07
CA THR A 149 22.76 10.61 6.40
C THR A 149 21.54 10.12 5.64
N ALA A 150 20.45 10.89 5.68
CA ALA A 150 19.18 10.54 5.02
C ALA A 150 19.33 10.30 3.49
N LEU A 151 20.41 10.74 2.86
CA LEU A 151 20.68 10.51 1.44
C LEU A 151 21.27 9.12 1.13
N MET A 152 21.72 8.37 2.14
CA MET A 152 22.35 7.06 1.97
C MET A 152 21.36 5.88 1.99
N GLY A 153 20.08 6.14 2.22
CA GLY A 153 19.05 5.10 2.17
C GLY A 153 18.51 4.94 0.77
N SER A 154 18.17 3.70 0.42
CA SER A 154 17.29 3.39 -0.70
C SER A 154 15.85 3.34 -0.21
N GLU A 155 14.95 3.91 -0.99
CA GLU A 155 13.51 3.87 -0.79
C GLU A 155 12.96 2.47 -1.05
N ILE A 156 12.11 1.99 -0.14
CA ILE A 156 11.42 0.70 -0.31
C ILE A 156 9.95 0.93 -0.62
N MET A 157 9.31 1.82 0.12
CA MET A 157 7.87 2.03 0.05
C MET A 157 7.50 3.42 0.57
N ASP A 158 6.52 4.06 -0.05
CA ASP A 158 5.95 5.36 0.32
C ASP A 158 4.52 5.27 0.85
N ALA A 159 3.86 6.42 1.06
CA ALA A 159 2.47 6.53 1.52
C ALA A 159 2.18 5.78 2.83
N LEU A 160 3.17 5.59 3.69
CA LEU A 160 2.93 5.03 5.00
C LEU A 160 2.17 6.01 5.87
N GLN A 161 1.28 5.48 6.72
CA GLN A 161 0.50 6.29 7.65
C GLN A 161 0.37 5.55 8.98
N THR A 162 0.34 6.32 10.07
CA THR A 162 -0.03 5.80 11.38
C THR A 162 -1.40 5.10 11.29
N PRO A 163 -1.53 3.88 11.82
CA PRO A 163 -2.77 3.09 11.76
C PRO A 163 -3.94 3.69 12.57
N PHE A 164 -3.76 4.88 13.18
CA PHE A 164 -4.75 5.54 14.03
C PHE A 164 -5.20 6.92 13.56
N PRO A 165 -6.47 7.27 13.85
CA PRO A 165 -7.52 6.42 14.46
C PRO A 165 -8.09 5.42 13.44
N SER A 166 -8.26 4.15 13.85
CA SER A 166 -8.99 3.13 13.09
C SER A 166 -10.04 2.48 13.99
N ASP A 167 -11.02 1.80 13.41
CA ASP A 167 -12.09 1.11 14.16
C ASP A 167 -11.53 0.06 15.13
N GLN A 168 -10.30 -0.40 14.92
CA GLN A 168 -9.68 -1.49 15.67
C GLN A 168 -8.88 -1.02 16.88
N TYR A 169 -8.35 0.21 16.90
CA TYR A 169 -7.68 0.71 18.10
C TYR A 169 -7.87 2.22 18.35
N SER A 170 -8.03 2.58 19.62
CA SER A 170 -8.26 3.95 20.08
C SER A 170 -6.99 4.75 20.32
N SER A 171 -5.84 4.08 20.46
CA SER A 171 -4.56 4.73 20.76
C SER A 171 -3.36 3.90 20.30
N LEU A 172 -2.19 4.54 20.23
CA LEU A 172 -0.92 3.87 19.93
C LEU A 172 -0.56 2.82 21.01
N THR A 173 -0.93 3.04 22.27
CA THR A 173 -0.69 2.11 23.37
C THR A 173 -1.55 0.85 23.26
N ASP A 174 -2.80 0.98 22.81
CA ASP A 174 -3.70 -0.17 22.57
C ASP A 174 -3.16 -1.02 21.43
N PHE A 175 -2.68 -0.37 20.37
CA PHE A 175 -1.99 -1.05 19.28
C PHE A 175 -0.72 -1.74 19.72
N GLN A 176 0.15 -1.03 20.45
CA GLN A 176 1.41 -1.60 20.92
C GLN A 176 1.18 -2.84 21.78
N SER A 177 0.24 -2.78 22.72
CA SER A 177 -0.07 -3.91 23.60
C SER A 177 -0.70 -5.10 22.87
N SER A 178 -1.49 -4.86 21.82
CA SER A 178 -2.03 -5.92 20.98
C SER A 178 -0.99 -6.50 20.00
N PHE A 179 -0.18 -5.64 19.39
CA PHE A 179 0.79 -6.03 18.37
C PHE A 179 2.03 -6.69 18.97
N CYS A 180 2.52 -6.15 20.09
CA CYS A 180 3.70 -6.57 20.85
C CYS A 180 3.37 -6.65 22.35
N PRO A 181 2.68 -7.72 22.81
CA PRO A 181 2.31 -7.88 24.21
C PRO A 181 3.48 -7.74 25.18
N ALA A 182 3.19 -7.26 26.39
CA ALA A 182 4.20 -7.11 27.43
C ALA A 182 4.91 -8.46 27.69
N GLY A 183 6.25 -8.45 27.65
CA GLY A 183 7.07 -9.65 27.82
C GLY A 183 7.26 -10.51 26.56
N SER A 184 6.58 -10.21 25.45
CA SER A 184 6.79 -10.96 24.19
C SER A 184 7.93 -10.40 23.34
N GLY A 185 8.36 -9.16 23.57
CA GLY A 185 9.40 -8.51 22.78
C GLY A 185 9.52 -7.02 23.05
N THR A 186 10.38 -6.35 22.27
CA THR A 186 10.53 -4.89 22.27
C THR A 186 9.85 -4.29 21.05
N PHE A 187 8.92 -3.37 21.30
CA PHE A 187 8.24 -2.59 20.26
C PHE A 187 9.09 -1.40 19.81
N THR A 188 9.13 -1.16 18.50
CA THR A 188 9.83 -0.03 17.89
C THR A 188 9.13 0.38 16.61
N GLY A 189 9.34 1.63 16.18
CA GLY A 189 8.80 2.17 14.93
C GLY A 189 7.79 3.30 15.11
N THR A 190 7.40 3.89 13.99
CA THR A 190 6.50 5.04 13.92
C THR A 190 5.90 5.18 12.53
N GLY A 191 4.86 6.01 12.39
CA GLY A 191 4.38 6.48 11.09
C GLY A 191 3.82 5.42 10.14
N GLY A 192 3.45 4.24 10.65
CA GLY A 192 2.96 3.12 9.84
C GLY A 192 3.99 2.03 9.58
N PHE A 193 5.23 2.15 10.08
CA PHE A 193 6.21 1.07 10.09
C PHE A 193 6.58 0.72 11.53
N TYR A 194 6.16 -0.47 11.97
CA TYR A 194 6.42 -0.97 13.31
C TYR A 194 7.04 -2.35 13.28
N ALA A 195 7.86 -2.63 14.28
CA ALA A 195 8.45 -3.94 14.53
C ALA A 195 8.33 -4.31 16.01
N CYS A 196 8.04 -5.58 16.26
CA CYS A 196 8.10 -6.20 17.58
C CYS A 196 9.20 -7.25 17.54
N ILE A 197 10.32 -6.93 18.15
CA ILE A 197 11.49 -7.81 18.22
C ILE A 197 11.28 -8.75 19.40
N MET A 198 10.88 -9.99 19.13
CA MET A 198 10.56 -10.95 20.18
C MET A 198 11.82 -11.58 20.78
N ASN A 199 12.83 -11.80 19.95
CA ASN A 199 14.15 -12.25 20.34
C ASN A 199 15.17 -11.83 19.27
N ALA A 200 16.44 -12.18 19.45
CA ALA A 200 17.52 -11.83 18.51
C ALA A 200 17.39 -12.44 17.10
N ARG A 201 16.39 -13.31 16.89
CA ARG A 201 16.15 -14.05 15.64
C ARG A 201 14.72 -13.95 15.13
N THR A 202 13.76 -13.42 15.89
CA THR A 202 12.35 -13.40 15.48
C THR A 202 11.79 -12.01 15.66
N VAL A 203 11.20 -11.48 14.59
CA VAL A 203 10.56 -10.17 14.55
C VAL A 203 9.19 -10.27 13.90
N LYS A 204 8.22 -9.57 14.47
CA LYS A 204 6.94 -9.33 13.82
C LYS A 204 6.96 -7.92 13.24
N ILE A 205 6.67 -7.79 11.96
CA ILE A 205 6.64 -6.52 11.23
C ILE A 205 5.20 -6.14 10.97
N TYR A 206 4.91 -4.85 11.04
CA TYR A 206 3.63 -4.26 10.67
C TYR A 206 3.86 -3.07 9.74
N LEU A 207 3.22 -3.11 8.59
CA LEU A 207 3.13 -1.99 7.67
C LEU A 207 1.68 -1.51 7.57
N SER A 208 1.50 -0.19 7.61
CA SER A 208 0.23 0.50 7.41
C SER A 208 0.42 1.63 6.41
N SER A 209 -0.42 1.65 5.38
CA SER A 209 -0.38 2.63 4.31
C SER A 209 -1.74 3.26 4.09
N ARG A 210 -1.72 4.48 3.53
CA ARG A 210 -2.91 5.21 3.12
C ARG A 210 -3.42 4.71 1.76
N GLY A 211 -4.56 4.06 1.79
CA GLY A 211 -5.39 3.77 0.62
C GLY A 211 -6.22 4.97 0.17
N VAL A 212 -7.13 4.73 -0.76
CA VAL A 212 -8.06 5.74 -1.28
C VAL A 212 -9.05 6.15 -0.18
N ASN A 213 -9.47 7.43 -0.18
CA ASN A 213 -10.42 8.00 0.81
C ASN A 213 -9.99 7.88 2.28
N ASN A 214 -8.67 7.84 2.55
CA ASN A 214 -8.10 7.61 3.88
C ASN A 214 -8.40 6.21 4.47
N ASN A 215 -8.81 5.25 3.63
CA ASN A 215 -8.85 3.86 4.06
C ASN A 215 -7.43 3.42 4.43
N VAL A 216 -7.26 2.73 5.55
CA VAL A 216 -5.96 2.21 5.97
C VAL A 216 -5.81 0.80 5.42
N ILE A 217 -4.68 0.53 4.77
CA ILE A 217 -4.31 -0.80 4.28
C ILE A 217 -3.18 -1.31 5.17
N GLU A 218 -3.41 -2.43 5.83
CA GLU A 218 -2.53 -2.95 6.87
C GLU A 218 -2.10 -4.38 6.56
N GLN A 219 -0.84 -4.69 6.83
CA GLN A 219 -0.33 -6.04 6.71
C GLN A 219 0.72 -6.30 7.78
N SER A 220 0.69 -7.49 8.37
CA SER A 220 1.68 -7.93 9.34
C SER A 220 2.22 -9.31 9.02
N VAL A 221 3.48 -9.54 9.36
CA VAL A 221 4.14 -10.83 9.17
C VAL A 221 5.07 -11.10 10.35
N THR A 222 5.17 -12.37 10.75
CA THR A 222 6.21 -12.81 11.68
C THR A 222 7.28 -13.54 10.90
N VAL A 223 8.54 -13.13 11.08
CA VAL A 223 9.69 -13.67 10.36
C VAL A 223 10.77 -14.04 11.35
N SER A 224 11.43 -15.17 11.10
CA SER A 224 12.65 -15.54 11.81
C SER A 224 13.86 -15.50 10.90
N ALA A 225 14.97 -14.98 11.42
CA ALA A 225 16.30 -15.08 10.88
C ALA A 225 16.73 -16.55 10.78
N ARG A 226 17.53 -16.87 9.76
CA ARG A 226 18.03 -18.23 9.56
C ARG A 226 19.11 -18.51 10.59
N GLY A 227 18.73 -19.18 11.67
CA GLY A 227 19.67 -19.76 12.60
C GLY A 227 20.61 -20.74 11.87
N ARG A 228 21.91 -20.65 12.19
CA ARG A 228 22.81 -21.79 12.01
C ARG A 228 22.41 -22.91 12.96
#